data_AF-A0A8H4V9G1-F1
#
_entry.id   AF-A0A8H4V9G1-F1
#
_cell.length_a   1.000
_cell.length_b   1.000
_cell.length_c   1.000
_cell.angle_alpha   90.00
_cell.angle_beta   90.00
_cell.angle_gamma   90.00
#
_symmetry.space_group_name_H-M   'P 1'
#
loop_
_entity.id
_entity.type
_entity.pdbx_description
1 polymer ?
#
loop_
_entity_poly.entity_id
_entity_poly.type
_entity_poly.pdbx_seq_one_letter_code
_entity_poly.pdbx_strand_id
1 'polypeptide(L)'
;MLNWIYVDGQTGAVRHGARKDTVGHVIGPWGWSDDEAWLTLEGGPGGFVARREADEGGCVCWVVYWDPAAGGDDDDDDDDDDDGDGDDDVDERVVRLRRRPLLGVESRYVRDSAKA
;
A
#
# COMPACT_ATOMS: atom_id res chain seq x y z
N MET A 1 -10.43 -14.09 14.90
CA MET A 1 -8.96 -14.04 14.69
C MET A 1 -8.63 -12.70 14.07
N LEU A 2 -7.55 -12.04 14.51
CA LEU A 2 -7.14 -10.75 13.96
C LEU A 2 -6.16 -11.01 12.80
N ASN A 3 -6.46 -10.47 11.63
CA ASN A 3 -5.58 -10.57 10.45
C ASN A 3 -4.56 -9.43 10.52
N TRP A 4 -3.28 -9.78 10.68
CA TRP A 4 -2.15 -8.86 10.67
C TRP A 4 -1.72 -8.63 9.23
N ILE A 5 -1.49 -7.38 8.84
CA ILE A 5 -0.90 -7.02 7.54
C ILE A 5 0.61 -6.97 7.71
N TYR A 6 1.35 -7.56 6.77
CA TYR A 6 2.80 -7.57 6.75
C TYR A 6 3.31 -7.65 5.31
N VAL A 7 4.57 -7.29 5.10
CA VAL A 7 5.26 -7.45 3.82
C VAL A 7 6.18 -8.66 3.90
N ASP A 8 5.99 -9.62 3.01
CA ASP A 8 6.84 -10.80 2.90
C ASP A 8 8.30 -10.38 2.66
N GLY A 9 9.20 -10.75 3.58
CA GLY A 9 10.60 -10.33 3.53
C GLY A 9 11.41 -10.96 2.39
N GLN A 10 10.89 -11.98 1.71
CA GLN A 10 11.55 -12.60 0.56
C GLN A 10 11.02 -12.05 -0.76
N THR A 11 9.70 -11.84 -0.87
CA THR A 11 9.07 -11.43 -2.14
C THR A 11 8.69 -9.96 -2.21
N GLY A 12 8.62 -9.27 -1.07
CA GLY A 12 8.07 -7.91 -0.99
C GLY A 12 6.55 -7.86 -1.10
N ALA A 13 5.84 -8.99 -1.16
CA ALA A 13 4.38 -9.01 -1.31
C ALA A 13 3.69 -8.59 0.00
N VAL A 14 2.72 -7.69 -0.08
CA VAL A 14 1.83 -7.33 1.03
C VAL A 14 0.85 -8.47 1.24
N ARG A 15 0.90 -9.08 2.42
CA ARG A 15 0.09 -10.25 2.81
C ARG A 15 -0.64 -9.98 4.12
N HIS A 16 -1.59 -10.86 4.43
CA HIS A 16 -2.26 -10.85 5.73
C HIS A 16 -2.32 -12.25 6.36
N GLY A 17 -2.24 -12.34 7.68
CA GLY A 17 -2.22 -13.64 8.38
C GLY A 17 -2.32 -13.55 9.88
N ALA A 18 -2.02 -14.66 10.57
CA ALA A 18 -1.91 -14.66 12.02
C ALA A 18 -0.57 -14.03 12.44
N ARG A 19 -0.48 -13.59 13.70
CA ARG A 19 0.75 -13.00 14.25
C ARG A 19 1.99 -13.88 14.11
N LYS A 20 1.83 -15.22 14.14
CA LYS A 20 2.95 -16.16 13.97
C LYS A 20 3.50 -16.17 12.54
N ASP A 21 2.65 -15.87 11.56
CA ASP A 21 3.00 -15.89 10.14
C ASP A 21 3.82 -14.65 9.77
N THR A 22 3.86 -13.64 10.64
CA THR A 22 4.60 -12.38 10.40
C THR A 22 6.07 -12.45 10.85
N VAL A 23 6.55 -13.59 11.34
CA VAL A 23 7.91 -13.72 11.88
C VAL A 23 8.92 -13.72 10.74
N GLY A 24 9.88 -12.77 10.76
CA GLY A 24 10.88 -12.63 9.69
C GLY A 24 10.42 -11.79 8.50
N HIS A 25 9.29 -11.09 8.65
CA HIS A 25 8.70 -10.22 7.64
C HIS A 25 8.68 -8.76 8.12
N VAL A 26 8.46 -7.80 7.21
CA VAL A 26 8.35 -6.39 7.59
C VAL A 26 6.93 -6.17 8.11
N ILE A 27 6.83 -5.81 9.38
CA ILE A 27 5.55 -5.69 10.10
C ILE A 27 5.22 -4.25 10.50
N GLY A 28 5.99 -3.28 10.00
CA GLY A 28 5.84 -1.87 10.32
C GLY A 28 7.16 -1.20 10.70
N PRO A 29 7.11 0.09 11.04
CA PRO A 29 5.91 0.78 11.52
C PRO A 29 4.89 1.09 10.41
N TRP A 30 3.66 0.57 10.60
CA TRP A 30 2.50 0.97 9.81
C TRP A 30 1.89 2.23 10.41
N GLY A 31 1.40 3.12 9.55
CA GLY A 31 0.79 4.37 9.97
C GLY A 31 -0.12 4.96 8.89
N TRP A 32 -0.41 6.25 9.06
CA TRP A 32 -1.15 7.05 8.10
C TRP A 32 -0.41 8.37 7.88
N SER A 33 -0.58 8.94 6.68
CA SER A 33 -0.20 10.32 6.40
C SER A 33 -0.88 11.30 7.37
N ASP A 34 -0.41 12.55 7.42
CA ASP A 34 -0.92 13.54 8.38
C ASP A 34 -2.39 13.92 8.16
N ASP A 35 -2.86 13.84 6.91
CA ASP A 35 -4.27 13.99 6.53
C ASP A 35 -5.08 12.70 6.70
N GLU A 36 -4.44 11.62 7.16
CA GLU A 36 -4.99 10.27 7.31
C GLU A 36 -5.60 9.66 6.02
N ALA A 37 -5.25 10.19 4.85
CA ALA A 37 -5.78 9.74 3.57
C ALA A 37 -5.03 8.50 3.03
N TRP A 38 -3.74 8.37 3.35
CA TRP A 38 -2.85 7.36 2.77
C TRP A 38 -2.19 6.49 3.84
N LEU A 39 -2.12 5.19 3.61
CA LEU A 39 -1.38 4.25 4.46
C LEU A 39 0.12 4.49 4.30
N THR A 40 0.85 4.49 5.41
CA THR A 40 2.31 4.61 5.41
C THR A 40 2.97 3.36 5.95
N LEU A 41 4.15 3.02 5.43
CA LEU A 41 5.04 1.98 5.95
C LEU A 41 6.44 2.56 6.11
N GLU A 42 7.11 2.28 7.23
CA GLU A 42 8.43 2.85 7.56
C GLU A 42 8.45 4.39 7.55
N GLY A 43 7.29 5.02 7.82
CA GLY A 43 7.14 6.46 7.91
C GLY A 43 6.82 7.20 6.61
N GLY A 44 6.72 6.51 5.47
CA GLY A 44 6.38 7.11 4.17
C GLY A 44 5.14 6.49 3.51
N PRO A 45 4.36 7.25 2.71
CA PRO A 45 3.21 6.72 1.94
C PRO A 45 3.60 6.05 0.63
N GLY A 46 4.88 6.15 0.22
CA GLY A 46 5.41 5.61 -1.03
C GLY A 46 5.93 4.17 -0.93
N GLY A 47 6.43 3.68 -2.07
CA GLY A 47 7.06 2.36 -2.19
C GLY A 47 6.09 1.20 -2.44
N PHE A 48 4.79 1.46 -2.58
CA PHE A 48 3.84 0.40 -2.96
C PHE A 48 3.73 0.28 -4.48
N VAL A 49 3.73 -0.96 -4.95
CA VAL A 49 3.66 -1.30 -6.36
C VAL A 49 2.59 -2.36 -6.55
N ALA A 50 1.61 -2.11 -7.41
CA ALA A 50 0.61 -3.09 -7.80
C ALA A 50 1.09 -3.83 -9.04
N ARG A 51 1.12 -5.16 -9.00
CA ARG A 51 1.46 -6.02 -10.13
C ARG A 51 0.31 -6.95 -10.48
N ARG A 52 0.03 -7.14 -11.77
CA ARG A 52 -0.91 -8.16 -12.25
C ARG A 52 -0.24 -9.52 -12.24
N GLU A 53 -0.87 -10.49 -11.59
CA GLU A 53 -0.40 -11.87 -11.56
C GLU A 53 -1.55 -12.82 -11.92
N ALA A 54 -1.26 -13.78 -12.80
CA ALA A 54 -2.16 -14.87 -13.09
C ALA A 54 -1.97 -15.97 -12.03
N ASP A 55 -3.08 -16.39 -11.42
CA ASP A 55 -3.07 -17.58 -10.57
C ASP A 55 -2.93 -18.87 -11.40
N GLU A 56 -2.80 -20.01 -10.72
CA GLU A 56 -2.71 -21.34 -11.37
C GLU A 56 -3.95 -21.68 -12.23
N GLY A 57 -5.07 -20.97 -12.03
CA GLY A 57 -6.30 -21.08 -12.80
C GLY A 57 -6.39 -20.12 -13.99
N GLY A 58 -5.36 -19.31 -14.24
CA GLY A 58 -5.35 -18.30 -15.30
C GLY A 58 -6.17 -17.05 -14.99
N CYS A 59 -6.65 -16.87 -13.76
CA CYS A 59 -7.33 -15.66 -13.32
C CYS A 59 -6.29 -14.60 -12.95
N VAL A 60 -6.39 -13.43 -13.57
CA VAL A 60 -5.49 -12.29 -13.28
C VAL A 60 -6.02 -11.52 -12.08
N CYS A 61 -5.17 -11.31 -11.09
CA CYS A 61 -5.45 -10.48 -9.93
C CYS A 61 -4.32 -9.47 -9.68
N TRP A 62 -4.64 -8.38 -8.99
CA TRP A 62 -3.64 -7.42 -8.56
C TRP A 62 -3.06 -7.83 -7.21
N VAL A 63 -1.75 -7.91 -7.13
CA VAL A 63 -1.00 -8.14 -5.90
C VAL A 63 -0.22 -6.87 -5.58
N VAL A 64 -0.32 -6.43 -4.33
CA VAL A 64 0.44 -5.27 -3.86
C VAL A 64 1.78 -5.74 -3.32
N TYR A 65 2.83 -5.10 -3.76
CA TYR A 65 4.20 -5.25 -3.32
C TYR A 65 4.66 -3.97 -2.62
N TRP A 66 5.69 -4.08 -1.80
CA TRP A 66 6.37 -2.94 -1.20
C TRP A 66 7.87 -3.04 -1.44
N ASP A 67 8.41 -2.02 -2.09
CA ASP A 67 9.83 -1.79 -2.30
C ASP A 67 10.15 -0.33 -1.91
N PRO A 68 10.95 -0.10 -0.85
CA PRO A 68 11.31 1.25 -0.42
C PRO A 68 12.08 2.03 -1.49
N ALA A 69 12.68 1.37 -2.49
CA ALA A 69 13.36 2.03 -3.60
C ALA A 69 12.42 2.45 -4.74
N ALA A 70 11.21 1.89 -4.82
CA ALA A 70 10.26 2.16 -5.91
C ALA A 70 9.48 3.47 -5.74
N GLY A 71 9.52 4.10 -4.56
CA GLY A 71 8.74 5.29 -4.22
C GLY A 71 9.53 6.59 -4.24
N GLY A 72 10.42 6.79 -5.23
CA GLY A 72 11.05 8.10 -5.43
C GLY A 72 9.98 9.17 -5.65
N ASP A 73 10.11 10.30 -4.95
CA ASP A 73 9.16 11.41 -4.93
C ASP A 73 8.96 12.04 -6.33
N ASP A 74 8.04 11.49 -7.13
CA ASP A 74 7.40 12.20 -8.24
C ASP A 74 6.25 13.05 -7.66
N ASP A 75 6.62 14.10 -6.92
CA ASP A 75 5.74 15.24 -6.59
C ASP A 75 5.84 16.32 -7.70
N ASP A 76 5.96 15.90 -8.96
CA ASP A 76 5.60 16.77 -10.09
C ASP A 76 4.11 16.54 -10.37
N ASP A 77 3.28 17.38 -9.75
CA ASP A 77 1.94 17.74 -10.25
C ASP A 77 2.12 18.36 -11.66
N ASP A 78 2.33 17.52 -12.68
CA ASP A 78 2.02 17.89 -14.05
C ASP A 78 0.64 17.31 -14.37
N ASP A 79 -0.34 18.22 -14.44
CA ASP A 79 -1.62 18.04 -15.12
C ASP A 79 -1.35 17.60 -16.58
N ASP A 80 -1.11 16.31 -16.80
CA ASP A 80 -1.20 15.72 -18.13
C ASP A 80 -2.57 15.07 -18.29
N ASP A 81 -3.47 15.83 -18.93
CA ASP A 81 -4.58 15.30 -19.72
C ASP A 81 -4.00 14.40 -20.84
N ASP A 82 -3.48 13.23 -20.47
CA ASP A 82 -3.08 12.19 -21.43
C ASP A 82 -4.32 11.35 -21.77
N ASP A 83 -5.06 11.81 -22.79
CA ASP A 83 -6.01 10.98 -23.57
C ASP A 83 -5.24 9.95 -24.43
N GLY A 84 -4.30 9.24 -23.81
CA GLY A 84 -3.49 8.20 -24.41
C GLY A 84 -4.25 6.89 -24.51
N ASP A 85 -4.85 6.63 -25.67
CA ASP A 85 -5.37 5.32 -26.10
C ASP A 85 -4.19 4.34 -26.37
N GLY A 86 -3.35 4.16 -25.36
CA GLY A 86 -2.07 3.45 -25.42
C GLY A 86 -2.06 2.25 -24.48
N ASP A 87 -2.42 1.08 -25.03
CA ASP A 87 -2.02 -0.26 -24.57
C ASP A 87 -1.82 -0.38 -23.03
N ASP A 88 -2.92 -0.49 -22.30
CA ASP A 88 -3.03 -0.64 -20.83
C ASP A 88 -2.39 -1.95 -20.26
N ASP A 89 -1.49 -2.59 -20.99
CA ASP A 89 -0.82 -3.86 -20.65
C ASP A 89 0.48 -3.66 -19.85
N VAL A 90 0.61 -2.55 -19.10
CA VAL A 90 1.68 -2.45 -18.11
C VAL A 90 1.29 -3.28 -16.89
N ASP A 91 1.92 -4.45 -16.74
CA ASP A 91 1.69 -5.39 -15.63
C ASP A 91 2.08 -4.85 -14.25
N GLU A 92 2.62 -3.63 -14.15
CA GLU A 92 3.11 -3.03 -12.91
C GLU A 92 2.81 -1.51 -12.83
N ARG A 93 2.33 -1.02 -11.68
CA ARG A 93 2.04 0.40 -11.43
C ARG A 93 2.43 0.78 -10.00
N VAL A 94 3.09 1.93 -9.83
CA VAL A 94 3.28 2.54 -8.50
C VAL A 94 1.92 3.01 -7.99
N VAL A 95 1.61 2.70 -6.73
CA VAL A 95 0.30 3.01 -6.13
C VAL A 95 0.46 3.61 -4.74
N ARG A 96 -0.58 4.32 -4.29
CA ARG A 96 -0.75 4.72 -2.90
C ARG A 96 -2.02 4.09 -2.34
N LEU A 97 -1.96 3.60 -1.09
CA LEU A 97 -3.08 2.88 -0.47
C LEU A 97 -4.00 3.84 0.28
N ARG A 98 -5.14 4.19 -0.34
CA ARG A 98 -6.09 5.16 0.21
C ARG A 98 -6.97 4.54 1.31
N ARG A 99 -7.08 5.24 2.44
CA ARG A 99 -8.05 4.91 3.48
C ARG A 99 -9.47 5.23 3.00
N ARG A 100 -10.35 4.24 3.01
CA ARG A 100 -11.79 4.40 2.74
C ARG A 100 -12.62 3.81 3.87
N PRO A 101 -13.05 4.63 4.85
CA PRO A 101 -13.94 4.17 5.91
C PRO A 101 -15.28 3.68 5.32
N LEU A 102 -15.78 2.55 5.82
CA LEU A 102 -17.07 2.01 5.40
C LEU A 102 -18.20 2.59 6.24
N LEU A 103 -19.41 2.67 5.65
CA LEU A 103 -20.67 3.01 6.33
C LEU A 103 -20.76 4.44 6.89
N GLY A 104 -20.02 5.41 6.32
CA GLY A 104 -20.04 6.79 6.77
C GLY A 104 -19.47 6.99 8.18
N VAL A 105 -18.73 6.00 8.69
CA VAL A 105 -18.05 6.09 9.98
C VAL A 105 -16.78 6.91 9.78
N GLU A 106 -16.76 8.11 10.34
CA GLU A 106 -15.53 8.88 10.49
C GLU A 106 -14.73 8.30 11.66
N SER A 107 -13.47 7.96 11.41
CA SER A 107 -12.55 7.43 12.42
C SER A 107 -11.25 8.20 12.30
N ARG A 108 -10.74 8.71 13.42
CA ARG A 108 -9.45 9.40 13.47
C ARG A 108 -8.49 8.65 14.39
N TYR A 109 -7.23 8.54 14.00
CA TYR A 109 -6.22 7.95 14.87
C TYR A 109 -5.86 8.94 15.98
N VAL A 110 -6.06 8.56 17.25
CA VAL A 110 -5.65 9.40 18.38
C VAL A 110 -4.15 9.23 18.57
N ARG A 111 -3.37 10.23 18.15
CA ARG A 111 -1.94 10.32 18.46
C ARG A 111 -1.80 10.87 19.89
N ASP A 112 -0.88 10.34 20.70
CA ASP A 112 -0.61 10.77 22.09
C ASP A 112 -0.03 12.21 22.21
N SER A 113 -0.13 13.01 21.16
CA SER A 113 0.41 14.36 21.05
C SER A 113 -0.54 15.42 21.61
N ALA A 114 -0.91 15.30 22.90
CA ALA A 114 -1.44 16.42 23.68
C ALA A 114 -1.41 16.11 25.19
N LYS A 115 -0.22 15.91 25.75
CA LYS A 115 0.01 16.35 27.14
C LYS A 115 0.50 17.80 27.07
N ALA A 116 -0.41 18.72 27.37
CA ALA A 116 -0.05 20.07 27.83
C ALA A 116 0.35 20.01 29.31
#